data_AF-A0A3P1SAR8-F1
#
_entry.id   AF-A0A3P1SAR8-F1
#
_cell.length_a   1.000
_cell.length_b   1.000
_cell.length_c   1.000
_cell.angle_alpha   90.00
_cell.angle_beta   90.00
_cell.angle_gamma   90.00
#
_symmetry.space_group_name_H-M   'P 1'
#
loop_
_entity.id
_entity.type
_entity.pdbx_description
1 polymer ?
#
loop_
_entity_poly.entity_id
_entity_poly.type
_entity_poly.pdbx_seq_one_letter_code
_entity_poly.pdbx_strand_id
1 'polypeptide(L)'
;MNKTEFKKIVGEILKSHSFAYENKYYTFENTDLKVFIGFQKSNFENSFYINYGFLIKGIYDGKLPLYKQGLEDFGGRFVYQNLDSYNLEKITSESLVASINSNIKMLIQPAFDDGLANYFELYPHFKFLCKKRVKEYLGF
;
A
#
# COMPACT_ATOMS: atom_id res chain seq x y z
N MET A 1 2.91 -16.04 -15.72
CA MET A 1 3.74 -15.97 -14.49
C MET A 1 3.11 -16.86 -13.41
N ASN A 2 3.89 -17.51 -12.54
CA ASN A 2 3.31 -18.26 -11.40
C ASN A 2 3.29 -17.42 -10.10
N LYS A 3 2.57 -17.89 -9.07
CA LYS A 3 2.43 -17.18 -7.78
C LYS A 3 3.77 -16.87 -7.10
N THR A 4 4.71 -17.80 -7.13
CA THR A 4 6.01 -17.66 -6.46
C THR A 4 6.86 -16.62 -7.18
N GLU A 5 6.91 -16.69 -8.50
CA GLU A 5 7.58 -15.74 -9.38
C GLU A 5 7.01 -14.32 -9.20
N PHE A 6 5.69 -14.18 -9.23
CA PHE A 6 5.01 -12.90 -8.99
C PHE A 6 5.41 -12.27 -7.66
N LYS A 7 5.30 -13.03 -6.56
CA LYS A 7 5.63 -12.51 -5.23
C LYS A 7 7.12 -12.20 -5.08
N LYS A 8 7.98 -12.96 -5.75
CA LYS A 8 9.42 -12.72 -5.77
C LYS A 8 9.75 -11.39 -6.44
N ILE A 9 9.25 -11.16 -7.66
CA ILE A 9 9.48 -9.91 -8.42
C ILE A 9 8.97 -8.71 -7.62
N VAL A 10 7.72 -8.74 -7.15
CA VAL A 10 7.16 -7.63 -6.35
C VAL A 10 7.98 -7.41 -5.07
N GLY A 11 8.37 -8.49 -4.40
CA GLY A 11 9.17 -8.42 -3.19
C GLY A 11 10.56 -7.82 -3.39
N GLU A 12 11.24 -8.14 -4.49
CA GLU A 12 12.54 -7.57 -4.85
C GLU A 12 12.44 -6.07 -5.12
N ILE A 13 11.40 -5.63 -5.84
CA ILE A 13 11.15 -4.19 -6.08
C ILE A 13 10.85 -3.47 -4.76
N LEU A 14 9.99 -4.02 -3.91
CA LEU A 14 9.68 -3.40 -2.62
C LEU A 14 10.95 -3.26 -1.76
N LYS A 15 11.80 -4.28 -1.73
CA LYS A 15 13.10 -4.20 -1.03
C LYS A 15 14.04 -3.16 -1.64
N SER A 16 14.04 -2.99 -2.96
CA SER A 16 14.85 -1.94 -3.60
C SER A 16 14.39 -0.52 -3.25
N HIS A 17 13.12 -0.37 -2.85
CA HIS A 17 12.53 0.85 -2.28
C HIS A 17 12.61 0.89 -0.74
N SER A 18 13.54 0.15 -0.15
CA SER A 18 13.81 0.12 1.30
C SER A 18 12.67 -0.43 2.17
N PHE A 19 11.69 -1.15 1.59
CA PHE A 19 10.69 -1.84 2.41
C PHE A 19 11.30 -3.07 3.10
N ALA A 20 11.06 -3.19 4.39
CA ALA A 20 11.39 -4.37 5.19
C ALA A 20 10.27 -5.41 5.13
N TYR A 21 10.60 -6.70 5.13
CA TYR A 21 9.58 -7.76 5.21
C TYR A 21 9.38 -8.22 6.66
N GLU A 22 8.20 -7.95 7.22
CA GLU A 22 7.84 -8.30 8.59
C GLU A 22 6.40 -8.81 8.67
N ASN A 23 6.16 -9.83 9.49
CA ASN A 23 4.81 -10.35 9.78
C ASN A 23 3.91 -10.59 8.54
N LYS A 24 4.50 -11.08 7.44
CA LYS A 24 3.87 -11.35 6.13
C LYS A 24 3.58 -10.13 5.25
N TYR A 25 3.99 -8.93 5.66
CA TYR A 25 3.84 -7.68 4.92
C TYR A 25 5.20 -7.08 4.56
N TYR A 26 5.20 -6.26 3.51
CA TYR A 26 6.31 -5.33 3.27
C TYR A 26 5.97 -4.01 3.92
N THR A 27 6.91 -3.43 4.64
CA THR A 27 6.68 -2.24 5.46
C THR A 27 7.74 -1.19 5.25
N PHE A 28 7.32 0.06 5.36
CA PHE A 28 8.19 1.22 5.33
C PHE A 28 7.66 2.23 6.34
N GLU A 29 8.55 2.92 7.05
CA GLU A 29 8.15 3.84 8.11
C GLU A 29 9.11 5.02 8.25
N ASN A 30 8.55 6.15 8.71
CA ASN A 30 9.30 7.30 9.19
C ASN A 30 8.80 7.64 10.61
N THR A 31 9.09 8.84 11.12
CA THR A 31 8.66 9.27 12.46
C THR A 31 7.14 9.27 12.64
N ASP A 32 6.39 9.57 11.57
CA ASP A 32 4.95 9.86 11.65
C ASP A 32 4.07 8.72 11.14
N LEU A 33 4.57 7.93 10.19
CA LEU A 33 3.81 6.95 9.43
C LEU A 33 4.48 5.60 9.40
N LYS A 34 3.65 4.56 9.31
CA LYS A 34 4.06 3.23 8.87
C LYS A 34 3.08 2.73 7.82
N VAL A 35 3.60 2.26 6.69
CA VAL A 35 2.81 1.65 5.63
C VAL A 35 3.04 0.15 5.58
N PHE A 36 1.99 -0.59 5.24
CA PHE A 36 2.00 -2.03 5.08
C PHE A 36 1.50 -2.39 3.69
N ILE A 37 2.24 -3.23 2.97
CA ILE A 37 1.88 -3.74 1.64
C ILE A 37 1.71 -5.25 1.72
N GLY A 38 0.54 -5.73 1.30
CA GLY A 38 0.13 -7.12 1.43
C GLY A 38 -0.47 -7.70 0.15
N PHE A 39 -0.23 -8.98 -0.07
CA PHE A 39 -0.80 -9.73 -1.19
C PHE A 39 -2.12 -10.40 -0.79
N GLN A 40 -3.17 -10.21 -1.59
CA GLN A 40 -4.43 -10.92 -1.45
C GLN A 40 -4.73 -11.68 -2.74
N LYS A 41 -4.89 -13.00 -2.65
CA LYS A 41 -5.27 -13.83 -3.80
C LYS A 41 -6.74 -13.57 -4.16
N SER A 42 -7.06 -13.42 -5.43
CA SER A 42 -8.46 -13.38 -5.88
C SER A 42 -9.11 -14.77 -5.78
N ASN A 43 -10.37 -14.79 -5.36
CA ASN A 43 -11.20 -16.01 -5.34
C ASN A 43 -11.88 -16.28 -6.70
N PHE A 44 -11.89 -15.31 -7.61
CA PHE A 44 -12.63 -15.39 -8.87
C PHE A 44 -11.74 -15.70 -10.07
N GLU A 45 -10.48 -15.28 -10.02
CA GLU A 45 -9.55 -15.41 -11.13
C GLU A 45 -8.14 -15.79 -10.67
N ASN A 46 -7.31 -16.18 -11.62
CA ASN A 46 -5.89 -16.34 -11.39
C ASN A 46 -5.14 -14.98 -11.24
N SER A 47 -5.63 -14.11 -10.36
CA SER A 47 -5.03 -12.80 -10.08
C SER A 47 -4.68 -12.58 -8.61
N PHE A 48 -3.88 -11.55 -8.35
CA PHE A 48 -3.57 -11.03 -7.02
C PHE A 48 -3.96 -9.55 -6.93
N TYR A 49 -4.53 -9.14 -5.80
CA TYR A 49 -4.55 -7.76 -5.36
C TYR A 49 -3.29 -7.47 -4.54
N ILE A 50 -2.76 -6.26 -4.69
CA ILE A 50 -1.73 -5.72 -3.80
C ILE A 50 -2.37 -4.57 -3.05
N ASN A 51 -2.64 -4.78 -1.76
CA ASN A 51 -3.25 -3.78 -0.90
C ASN A 51 -2.15 -3.04 -0.15
N TYR A 52 -2.36 -1.75 0.08
CA TYR A 52 -1.54 -0.96 1.00
C TYR A 52 -2.41 -0.31 2.07
N GLY A 53 -1.86 -0.15 3.26
CA GLY A 53 -2.52 0.48 4.38
C GLY A 53 -1.54 1.25 5.24
N PHE A 54 -1.90 2.47 5.60
CA PHE A 54 -1.12 3.35 6.47
C PHE A 54 -1.66 3.32 7.90
N LEU A 55 -0.75 3.42 8.86
CA LEU A 55 -1.03 3.76 10.24
C LEU A 55 -0.33 5.08 10.60
N ILE A 56 -1.06 5.99 11.23
CA ILE A 56 -0.55 7.28 11.68
C ILE A 56 -0.09 7.13 13.12
N LYS A 57 1.23 7.18 13.36
CA LYS A 57 1.83 6.88 14.68
C LYS A 57 1.32 7.79 15.80
N GLY A 58 1.06 9.06 15.49
CA GLY A 58 0.53 10.03 16.44
C GLY A 58 -0.88 9.71 16.97
N ILE A 59 -1.68 8.90 16.25
CA ILE A 59 -3.00 8.44 16.73
C ILE A 59 -2.85 7.42 17.87
N TYR A 60 -1.68 6.79 18.00
CA TYR A 60 -1.45 5.66 18.90
C TYR A 60 -0.39 5.93 19.96
N ASP A 61 -0.01 7.20 20.17
CA ASP A 61 1.09 7.58 21.08
C ASP A 61 2.37 6.75 20.83
N GLY A 62 2.65 6.46 19.55
CA GLY A 62 3.78 5.62 19.12
C GLY A 62 3.61 4.11 19.30
N LYS A 63 2.54 3.64 19.96
CA LYS A 63 2.24 2.21 20.18
C LYS A 63 1.29 1.67 19.11
N LEU A 64 1.82 1.46 17.91
CA LEU A 64 1.04 0.94 16.79
C LEU A 64 0.40 -0.42 17.12
N PRO A 65 -0.88 -0.63 16.76
CA PRO A 65 -1.50 -1.94 16.87
C PRO A 65 -0.84 -2.94 15.92
N LEU A 66 -0.99 -4.24 16.21
CA LEU A 66 -0.61 -5.27 15.25
C LEU A 66 -1.41 -5.07 13.96
N TYR A 67 -0.70 -4.92 12.83
CA TYR A 67 -1.35 -4.68 11.56
C TYR A 67 -2.17 -5.89 11.09
N LYS A 68 -3.40 -5.60 10.67
CA LYS A 68 -4.28 -6.53 9.97
C LYS A 68 -4.99 -5.72 8.88
N GLN A 69 -5.09 -6.30 7.69
CA GLN A 69 -5.85 -5.70 6.60
C GLN A 69 -7.27 -5.31 7.05
N GLY A 70 -7.71 -4.09 6.73
CA GLY A 70 -8.94 -3.47 7.21
C GLY A 70 -8.77 -2.64 8.50
N LEU A 71 -7.64 -2.78 9.21
CA LEU A 71 -7.34 -1.99 10.41
C LEU A 71 -6.53 -0.73 10.14
N GLU A 72 -6.04 -0.54 8.90
CA GLU A 72 -5.40 0.70 8.46
C GLU A 72 -6.24 1.95 8.76
N ASP A 73 -5.58 3.07 8.97
CA ASP A 73 -6.19 4.39 9.12
C ASP A 73 -6.72 4.90 7.80
N PHE A 74 -5.92 4.70 6.74
CA PHE A 74 -6.28 4.92 5.35
C PHE A 74 -5.43 4.01 4.46
N GLY A 75 -5.88 3.77 3.23
CA GLY A 75 -5.19 2.86 2.34
C GLY A 75 -5.98 2.58 1.08
N GLY A 76 -5.46 1.68 0.27
CA GLY A 76 -6.04 1.35 -1.02
C GLY A 76 -5.38 0.14 -1.66
N ARG A 77 -5.46 0.09 -2.99
CA ARG A 77 -4.89 -0.98 -3.81
C ARG A 77 -3.99 -0.39 -4.88
N PHE A 78 -2.98 -1.16 -5.25
CA PHE A 78 -2.24 -0.86 -6.46
C PHE A 78 -3.10 -1.16 -7.68
N VAL A 79 -3.00 -0.30 -8.70
CA VAL A 79 -3.76 -0.38 -9.94
C VAL A 79 -2.84 -0.79 -11.08
N TYR A 80 -3.31 -1.68 -11.94
CA TYR A 80 -2.66 -2.13 -13.16
C TYR A 80 -3.62 -2.03 -14.34
N GLN A 81 -3.31 -1.18 -15.33
CA GLN A 81 -4.16 -0.98 -16.53
C GLN A 81 -5.65 -0.71 -16.21
N ASN A 82 -5.92 0.19 -15.24
CA ASN A 82 -7.27 0.50 -14.74
C ASN A 82 -7.99 -0.67 -14.04
N LEU A 83 -7.27 -1.73 -13.68
CA LEU A 83 -7.77 -2.85 -12.89
C LEU A 83 -7.08 -2.87 -11.52
N ASP A 84 -7.82 -3.28 -10.49
CA ASP A 84 -7.29 -3.38 -9.13
C ASP A 84 -6.51 -4.68 -8.87
N SER A 85 -6.38 -5.54 -9.88
CA SER A 85 -5.76 -6.85 -9.73
C SER A 85 -4.80 -7.19 -10.87
N TYR A 86 -3.82 -8.01 -10.54
CA TYR A 86 -2.74 -8.46 -11.40
C TYR A 86 -3.04 -9.89 -11.85
N ASN A 87 -3.57 -10.05 -13.06
CA ASN A 87 -3.87 -11.37 -13.62
C ASN A 87 -2.57 -12.07 -14.07
N LEU A 88 -2.27 -13.22 -13.47
CA LEU A 88 -0.99 -13.92 -13.62
C LEU A 88 -0.80 -14.58 -14.98
N GLU A 89 -1.88 -14.81 -15.72
CA GLU A 89 -1.85 -15.37 -17.07
C GLU A 89 -1.53 -14.30 -18.12
N LYS A 90 -1.89 -13.04 -17.83
CA LYS A 90 -1.79 -11.93 -18.79
C LYS A 90 -0.60 -11.01 -18.54
N ILE A 91 -0.11 -10.94 -17.31
CA ILE A 91 0.94 -9.99 -16.94
C ILE A 91 2.35 -10.47 -17.34
N THR A 92 3.17 -9.53 -17.81
CA THR A 92 4.60 -9.76 -18.07
C THR A 92 5.44 -9.23 -16.90
N SER A 93 6.67 -9.73 -16.75
CA SER A 93 7.58 -9.25 -15.71
C SER A 93 7.90 -7.76 -15.86
N GLU A 94 8.09 -7.28 -17.09
CA GLU A 94 8.37 -5.87 -17.40
C GLU A 94 7.19 -4.96 -17.01
N SER A 95 5.96 -5.33 -17.38
CA SER A 95 4.78 -4.53 -17.05
C SER A 95 4.47 -4.57 -15.55
N LEU A 96 4.73 -5.70 -14.88
CA LEU A 96 4.67 -5.80 -13.43
C LEU A 96 5.66 -4.83 -12.77
N VAL A 97 6.93 -4.87 -13.17
CA VAL A 97 7.98 -4.00 -12.62
C VAL A 97 7.60 -2.53 -12.78
N ALA A 98 7.20 -2.12 -13.98
CA ALA A 98 6.77 -0.75 -14.24
C ALA A 98 5.57 -0.35 -13.36
N SER A 99 4.58 -1.24 -13.25
CA SER A 99 3.37 -0.99 -12.44
C SER A 99 3.69 -0.83 -10.95
N ILE A 100 4.49 -1.71 -10.36
CA ILE A 100 4.84 -1.62 -8.93
C ILE A 100 5.59 -0.32 -8.64
N ASN A 101 6.57 0.03 -9.47
CA ASN A 101 7.31 1.29 -9.33
C ASN A 101 6.39 2.51 -9.44
N SER A 102 5.49 2.53 -10.42
CA SER A 102 4.52 3.62 -10.59
C SER A 102 3.59 3.74 -9.38
N ASN A 103 3.09 2.62 -8.86
CA ASN A 103 2.19 2.63 -7.70
C ASN A 103 2.89 3.08 -6.42
N ILE A 104 4.15 2.69 -6.18
CA ILE A 104 4.93 3.21 -5.05
C ILE A 104 5.09 4.72 -5.17
N LYS A 105 5.49 5.20 -6.35
CA LYS A 105 5.72 6.63 -6.60
C LYS A 105 4.47 7.48 -6.45
N MET A 106 3.33 6.98 -6.88
CA MET A 106 2.07 7.73 -6.84
C MET A 106 1.35 7.57 -5.50
N LEU A 107 1.19 6.34 -5.01
CA LEU A 107 0.28 6.05 -3.91
C LEU A 107 0.98 5.98 -2.54
N ILE A 108 2.30 5.81 -2.51
CA ILE A 108 3.03 5.62 -1.26
C ILE A 108 3.94 6.80 -0.94
N GLN A 109 4.85 7.12 -1.84
CA GLN A 109 5.88 8.15 -1.63
C GLN A 109 5.30 9.51 -1.19
N PRO A 110 4.21 10.05 -1.79
CA PRO A 110 3.75 11.39 -1.42
C PRO A 110 3.30 11.50 0.05
N ALA A 111 2.85 10.40 0.68
CA ALA A 111 2.51 10.41 2.10
C ALA A 111 3.75 10.60 3.00
N PHE A 112 4.91 10.12 2.56
CA PHE A 112 6.18 10.21 3.28
C PHE A 112 6.97 11.47 2.95
N ASP A 113 6.97 11.87 1.68
CA ASP A 113 7.80 12.96 1.16
C ASP A 113 7.11 14.32 1.35
N ASP A 114 5.82 14.42 1.05
CA ASP A 114 5.06 15.68 1.06
C ASP A 114 4.20 15.84 2.32
N GLY A 115 4.06 14.77 3.11
CA GLY A 115 3.24 14.71 4.32
C GLY A 115 1.75 14.49 4.07
N LEU A 116 1.03 14.13 5.14
CA LEU A 116 -0.39 13.73 5.06
C LEU A 116 -1.31 14.81 4.49
N ALA A 117 -1.09 16.09 4.84
CA ALA A 117 -1.94 17.17 4.35
C ALA A 117 -1.93 17.23 2.81
N ASN A 118 -0.74 17.25 2.21
CA ASN A 118 -0.58 17.25 0.76
C ASN A 118 -1.07 15.95 0.12
N TYR A 119 -0.81 14.80 0.75
CA TYR A 119 -1.32 13.51 0.28
C TYR A 119 -2.85 13.50 0.14
N PHE A 120 -3.58 14.05 1.13
CA PHE A 120 -5.03 14.12 1.08
C PHE A 120 -5.57 15.20 0.14
N GLU A 121 -4.78 16.20 -0.25
CA GLU A 121 -5.14 17.11 -1.35
C GLU A 121 -4.97 16.45 -2.73
N LEU A 122 -3.93 15.61 -2.91
CA LEU A 122 -3.75 14.80 -4.11
C LEU A 122 -4.83 13.73 -4.26
N TYR A 123 -5.27 13.17 -3.13
CA TYR A 123 -6.24 12.07 -3.08
C TYR A 123 -7.43 12.41 -2.16
N PRO A 124 -8.27 13.40 -2.54
CA PRO A 124 -9.34 13.89 -1.67
C PRO A 124 -10.42 12.83 -1.39
N HIS A 125 -10.58 11.84 -2.29
CA HIS A 125 -11.48 10.71 -2.07
C HIS A 125 -11.08 9.87 -0.85
N PHE A 126 -9.79 9.78 -0.50
CA PHE A 126 -9.37 9.08 0.71
C PHE A 126 -9.81 9.80 1.99
N LYS A 127 -10.03 11.12 1.98
CA LYS A 127 -10.59 11.84 3.14
C LYS A 127 -11.94 11.23 3.54
N PHE A 128 -12.79 10.92 2.57
CA PHE A 128 -14.10 10.32 2.85
C PHE A 128 -14.01 8.90 3.41
N LEU A 129 -13.04 8.12 2.92
CA LEU A 129 -12.83 6.72 3.29
C LEU A 129 -12.07 6.53 4.62
N CYS A 130 -11.45 7.59 5.14
CA CYS A 130 -10.77 7.57 6.43
C CYS A 130 -11.71 7.22 7.58
N LYS A 131 -11.18 6.47 8.55
CA LYS A 131 -11.87 6.24 9.84
C LYS A 131 -12.10 7.55 10.57
N LYS A 132 -13.17 7.60 11.39
CA LYS A 132 -13.52 8.80 12.18
C LYS A 132 -12.33 9.36 12.98
N ARG A 133 -11.56 8.49 13.65
CA ARG A 133 -10.37 8.89 14.42
C ARG A 133 -9.31 9.62 13.60
N VAL A 134 -9.18 9.28 12.32
CA VAL A 134 -8.19 9.89 11.41
C VAL A 134 -8.64 11.30 11.03
N LYS A 135 -9.92 11.46 10.73
CA LYS A 135 -10.57 12.75 10.48
C LYS A 135 -10.41 13.68 11.69
N GLU A 136 -10.72 13.18 12.88
CA GLU A 136 -10.54 13.90 14.15
C GLU A 136 -9.08 14.30 14.40
N TYR A 137 -8.13 13.40 14.13
CA TYR A 137 -6.69 13.68 14.28
C TYR A 137 -6.17 14.72 13.28
N LEU A 138 -6.64 14.68 12.03
CA LEU A 138 -6.16 15.56 10.96
C LEU A 138 -6.96 16.86 10.81
N GLY A 139 -8.10 16.97 11.49
CA GLY A 139 -8.91 18.20 11.54
C GLY A 139 -9.73 18.49 10.28
N PHE A 140 -10.24 17.46 9.59
CA PHE A 140 -11.15 17.60 8.44
C PHE A 140 -12.35 16.65 8.49
#